data_AF-I3CDE9-F1
#
_entry.id   AF-I3CDE9-F1
#
_cell.length_a   1.000
_cell.length_b   1.000
_cell.length_c   1.000
_cell.angle_alpha   90.00
_cell.angle_beta   90.00
_cell.angle_gamma   90.00
#
_symmetry.space_group_name_H-M   'P 1'
#
loop_
_entity.id
_entity.type
_entity.pdbx_description
1 polymer ?
#
loop_
_entity_poly.entity_id
_entity_poly.type
_entity_poly.pdbx_seq_one_letter_code
_entity_poly.pdbx_strand_id
1 'polypeptide(L)'
;MRTVPQSFGTVLCLLLTIGGCASVPIQEMSDARQALKAAEDVQAERYATSKLEAAKESLLEAEQNLEQGHMGQARYAAVRAKEQAVGAHNVTIALDRAGEMWERLVNLGLQPAYIAIILQKAKSSAEEGSIEESLSLVEIFFREGRDYLNQFYLEQAHILLETVRNNQSHLNTNQLATFQAAELAYQAERGEEAINLIRNLHNRLQAIIP
;
A
#
# COMPACT_ATOMS: atom_id res chain seq x y z
N MET A 1 61.87 26.04 -21.89
CA MET A 1 60.95 25.43 -20.91
C MET A 1 60.50 24.08 -21.45
N ARG A 2 60.80 23.02 -20.68
CA ARG A 2 60.30 21.62 -20.70
C ARG A 2 60.32 20.80 -22.01
N THR A 3 61.33 19.94 -22.09
CA THR A 3 61.35 18.64 -22.76
C THR A 3 60.86 17.54 -21.80
N VAL A 4 60.15 16.52 -22.27
CA VAL A 4 59.92 15.25 -21.54
C VAL A 4 60.25 14.09 -22.48
N PRO A 5 61.17 13.18 -22.12
CA PRO A 5 61.57 12.04 -22.96
C PRO A 5 60.84 10.73 -22.61
N GLN A 6 61.15 9.72 -23.43
CA GLN A 6 60.52 8.43 -23.67
C GLN A 6 60.63 7.37 -22.55
N SER A 7 59.59 6.51 -22.53
CA SER A 7 59.52 5.07 -22.22
C SER A 7 60.64 4.35 -21.42
N PHE A 8 60.24 3.78 -20.28
CA PHE A 8 60.69 2.50 -19.70
C PHE A 8 59.45 2.01 -18.91
N GLY A 9 58.87 0.83 -19.09
CA GLY A 9 59.49 -0.47 -19.28
C GLY A 9 59.13 -1.32 -18.05
N THR A 10 58.55 -2.50 -18.31
CA THR A 10 58.59 -3.69 -17.45
C THR A 10 57.57 -3.81 -16.29
N VAL A 11 56.51 -4.57 -16.56
CA VAL A 11 56.12 -5.79 -15.83
C VAL A 11 56.33 -5.78 -14.31
N LEU A 12 55.24 -5.74 -13.53
CA LEU A 12 55.20 -6.47 -12.27
C LEU A 12 53.76 -6.67 -11.74
N CYS A 13 53.40 -7.93 -11.49
CA CYS A 13 52.27 -8.44 -10.70
C CYS A 13 50.86 -8.27 -11.31
N LEU A 14 50.56 -8.94 -12.41
CA LEU A 14 49.87 -10.24 -12.36
C LEU A 14 50.27 -11.10 -11.14
N LEU A 15 49.54 -10.99 -10.03
CA LEU A 15 49.43 -12.02 -8.99
C LEU A 15 48.38 -11.63 -7.95
N LEU A 16 47.43 -12.56 -7.73
CA LEU A 16 46.55 -12.69 -6.56
C LEU A 16 45.42 -11.64 -6.51
N THR A 17 44.17 -11.96 -6.82
CA THR A 17 43.35 -12.87 -6.00
C THR A 17 42.31 -13.64 -6.83
N ILE A 18 42.66 -14.85 -7.27
CA ILE A 18 41.65 -15.91 -7.48
C ILE A 18 41.56 -16.64 -6.13
N GLY A 19 41.05 -15.94 -5.12
CA GLY A 19 40.64 -16.54 -3.86
C GLY A 19 39.13 -16.40 -3.82
N GLY A 20 38.40 -17.51 -3.83
CA GLY A 20 36.98 -17.50 -3.55
C GLY A 20 36.76 -17.01 -2.11
N CYS A 21 36.71 -15.69 -1.92
CA CYS A 21 36.19 -15.11 -0.70
C CYS A 21 34.69 -15.38 -0.73
N ALA A 22 34.28 -16.51 -0.14
CA ALA A 22 32.93 -16.64 0.37
C ALA A 22 32.76 -15.53 1.42
N SER A 23 32.35 -14.34 0.97
CA SER A 23 32.13 -13.19 1.82
C SER A 23 30.99 -13.52 2.77
N VAL A 24 31.21 -13.25 4.06
CA VAL A 24 30.17 -13.36 5.10
C VAL A 24 28.97 -12.52 4.65
N PRO A 25 27.73 -13.04 4.65
CA PRO A 25 26.54 -12.37 4.11
C PRO A 25 25.98 -11.31 5.07
N ILE A 26 26.80 -10.32 5.45
CA ILE A 26 26.46 -9.31 6.46
C ILE A 26 25.24 -8.48 6.04
N GLN A 27 25.17 -8.11 4.76
CA GLN A 27 24.08 -7.29 4.23
C GLN A 27 22.77 -8.07 4.22
N GLU A 28 22.78 -9.30 3.72
CA GLU A 28 21.58 -10.12 3.64
C GLU A 28 21.03 -10.46 5.02
N MET A 29 21.89 -10.74 6.00
CA MET A 29 21.48 -10.95 7.39
C MET A 29 20.87 -9.67 8.00
N SER A 30 21.44 -8.50 7.71
CA SER A 30 20.91 -7.22 8.20
C SER A 30 19.55 -6.91 7.60
N ASP A 31 19.41 -7.05 6.28
CA ASP A 31 18.17 -6.86 5.55
C ASP A 31 17.07 -7.80 6.09
N ALA A 32 17.39 -9.07 6.33
CA ALA A 32 16.45 -10.05 6.86
C ALA A 32 15.94 -9.66 8.26
N ARG A 33 16.83 -9.26 9.17
CA ARG A 33 16.45 -8.78 10.52
C ARG A 33 15.59 -7.53 10.45
N GLN A 34 15.94 -6.57 9.60
CA GLN A 34 15.18 -5.33 9.42
C GLN A 34 13.79 -5.60 8.84
N ALA A 35 13.70 -6.46 7.83
CA ALA A 35 12.43 -6.84 7.24
C ALA A 35 11.52 -7.58 8.24
N LEU A 36 12.08 -8.52 9.01
CA LEU A 36 11.34 -9.22 10.06
C LEU A 36 10.82 -8.24 11.11
N LYS A 37 11.68 -7.31 11.56
CA LYS A 37 11.28 -6.28 12.51
C LYS A 37 10.16 -5.38 11.96
N ALA A 38 10.25 -4.98 10.69
CA ALA A 38 9.18 -4.20 10.06
C ALA A 38 7.86 -4.97 10.01
N ALA A 39 7.89 -6.28 9.70
CA ALA A 39 6.70 -7.13 9.72
C ALA A 39 6.09 -7.23 11.13
N GLU A 40 6.90 -7.36 12.17
CA GLU A 40 6.45 -7.35 13.56
C GLU A 40 5.88 -5.99 13.99
N ASP A 41 6.47 -4.88 13.55
CA ASP A 41 6.02 -3.52 13.89
C ASP A 41 4.62 -3.21 13.33
N VAL A 42 4.25 -3.82 12.20
CA VAL A 42 2.90 -3.74 11.64
C VAL A 42 1.97 -4.86 12.15
N GLN A 43 2.43 -5.66 13.13
CA GLN A 43 1.68 -6.75 13.73
C GLN A 43 1.24 -7.80 12.70
N ALA A 44 2.16 -8.20 11.80
CA ALA A 44 1.87 -9.14 10.73
C ALA A 44 1.34 -10.50 11.20
N GLU A 45 1.52 -10.86 12.47
CA GLU A 45 0.90 -12.03 13.08
C GLU A 45 -0.64 -12.03 13.00
N ARG A 46 -1.28 -10.87 12.81
CA ARG A 46 -2.74 -10.73 12.68
C ARG A 46 -3.30 -11.34 11.40
N TYR A 47 -2.59 -11.22 10.29
CA TYR A 47 -3.08 -11.63 8.97
C TYR A 47 -2.15 -12.59 8.23
N ALA A 48 -0.85 -12.56 8.53
CA ALA A 48 0.18 -13.24 7.77
C ALA A 48 1.04 -14.13 8.68
N THR A 49 0.44 -14.77 9.68
CA THR A 49 1.13 -15.63 10.66
C THR A 49 2.02 -16.66 9.97
N SER A 50 1.51 -17.35 8.95
CA SER A 50 2.26 -18.35 8.18
C SER A 50 3.57 -17.79 7.59
N LYS A 51 3.53 -16.60 6.99
CA LYS A 51 4.74 -15.96 6.41
C LYS A 51 5.66 -15.37 7.46
N LEU A 52 5.11 -14.81 8.54
CA LEU A 52 5.91 -14.28 9.63
C LEU A 52 6.71 -15.40 10.31
N GLU A 53 6.09 -16.55 10.59
CA GLU A 53 6.77 -17.70 11.16
C GLU A 53 7.79 -18.30 10.19
N ALA A 54 7.45 -18.45 8.91
CA ALA A 54 8.41 -18.90 7.91
C ALA A 54 9.65 -17.97 7.84
N ALA A 55 9.45 -16.65 7.98
CA ALA A 55 10.53 -15.68 7.98
C ALA A 55 11.45 -15.85 9.20
N LYS A 56 10.87 -16.08 10.38
CA LYS A 56 11.63 -16.36 11.62
C LYS A 56 12.43 -17.66 11.48
N GLU A 57 11.82 -18.73 10.96
CA GLU A 57 12.48 -20.01 10.73
C GLU A 57 13.65 -19.87 9.75
N SER A 58 13.45 -19.15 8.64
CA SER A 58 14.50 -18.93 7.64
C SER A 58 15.65 -18.07 8.18
N LEU A 59 15.35 -17.09 9.05
CA LEU A 59 16.39 -16.29 9.70
C LEU A 59 17.21 -17.14 10.69
N LEU A 60 16.54 -17.99 11.47
CA LEU A 60 17.21 -18.94 12.37
C LEU A 60 18.09 -19.92 11.58
N GLU A 61 17.60 -20.45 10.46
CA GLU A 61 18.38 -21.28 9.54
C GLU A 61 19.61 -20.54 9.02
N ALA A 62 19.47 -19.25 8.70
CA ALA A 62 20.58 -18.41 8.23
C ALA A 62 21.65 -18.22 9.32
N GLU A 63 21.24 -17.98 10.56
CA GLU A 63 22.13 -17.85 11.72
C GLU A 63 22.90 -19.15 11.98
N GLN A 64 22.23 -20.31 11.96
CA GLN A 64 22.87 -21.61 12.16
C GLN A 64 23.88 -21.93 11.05
N ASN A 65 23.55 -21.66 9.79
CA ASN A 65 24.48 -21.86 8.68
C ASN A 65 25.70 -20.94 8.80
N LEU A 66 25.51 -19.70 9.26
CA LEU A 66 26.60 -18.76 9.48
C LEU A 66 27.56 -19.26 10.57
N GLU A 67 27.02 -19.76 11.69
CA GLU A 67 27.81 -20.35 12.79
C GLU A 67 28.62 -21.57 12.35
N GLN A 68 28.08 -22.37 11.43
CA GLN A 68 28.75 -23.55 10.88
C GLN A 68 29.75 -23.23 9.75
N GLY A 69 29.89 -21.95 9.36
CA GLY A 69 30.76 -21.53 8.26
C GLY A 69 30.17 -21.76 6.86
N HIS A 70 28.90 -22.14 6.76
CA HIS A 70 28.16 -22.38 5.53
C HIS A 70 27.64 -21.06 4.91
N MET A 71 28.55 -20.20 4.44
CA MET A 71 28.24 -18.82 4.00
C MET A 71 27.18 -18.75 2.88
N GLY A 72 27.21 -19.69 1.93
CA GLY A 72 26.26 -19.72 0.82
C GLY A 72 24.84 -20.05 1.27
N GLN A 73 24.71 -21.05 2.15
CA GLN A 73 23.44 -21.46 2.76
C GLN A 73 22.88 -20.35 3.66
N ALA A 74 23.75 -19.70 4.45
CA ALA A 74 23.37 -18.55 5.27
C ALA A 74 22.81 -17.41 4.42
N ARG A 75 23.47 -17.07 3.30
CA ARG A 75 22.98 -16.04 2.36
C ARG A 75 21.60 -16.41 1.81
N TYR A 76 21.43 -17.65 1.35
CA TYR A 76 20.16 -18.11 0.78
C TYR A 76 19.01 -18.06 1.80
N ALA A 77 19.24 -18.56 3.00
CA ALA A 77 18.25 -18.54 4.07
C ALA A 77 17.89 -17.11 4.51
N ALA A 78 18.88 -16.20 4.58
CA ALA A 78 18.63 -14.79 4.89
C ALA A 78 17.78 -14.09 3.82
N VAL A 79 18.03 -14.33 2.54
CA VAL A 79 17.21 -13.80 1.44
C VAL A 79 15.77 -14.31 1.53
N ARG A 80 15.58 -15.61 1.80
CA ARG A 80 14.24 -16.18 2.01
C ARG A 80 13.51 -15.54 3.20
N ALA A 81 14.21 -15.35 4.32
CA ALA A 81 13.65 -14.70 5.50
C ALA A 81 13.17 -13.28 5.18
N LYS A 82 14.01 -12.51 4.46
CA LYS A 82 13.67 -11.17 3.99
C LYS A 82 12.42 -11.17 3.11
N GLU A 83 12.36 -12.03 2.09
CA GLU A 83 11.22 -12.10 1.16
C GLU A 83 9.91 -12.44 1.87
N GLN A 84 9.94 -13.41 2.79
CA GLN A 84 8.77 -13.80 3.57
C GLN A 84 8.31 -12.67 4.51
N ALA A 85 9.24 -12.01 5.20
CA ALA A 85 8.94 -10.89 6.08
C ALA A 85 8.36 -9.68 5.30
N VAL A 86 8.93 -9.34 4.14
CA VAL A 86 8.40 -8.28 3.27
C VAL A 86 6.99 -8.63 2.80
N GLY A 87 6.74 -9.88 2.41
CA GLY A 87 5.40 -10.35 2.05
C GLY A 87 4.40 -10.19 3.19
N ALA A 88 4.77 -10.62 4.40
CA ALA A 88 3.94 -10.50 5.60
C ALA A 88 3.64 -9.03 5.97
N HIS A 89 4.65 -8.16 5.90
CA HIS A 89 4.51 -6.73 6.11
C HIS A 89 3.53 -6.10 5.11
N ASN A 90 3.76 -6.33 3.81
CA ASN A 90 3.00 -5.66 2.75
C ASN A 90 1.52 -6.05 2.75
N VAL A 91 1.22 -7.35 2.92
CA VAL A 91 -0.17 -7.80 2.96
C VAL A 91 -0.90 -7.26 4.18
N THR A 92 -0.20 -7.12 5.31
CA THR A 92 -0.78 -6.59 6.55
C THR A 92 -1.18 -5.13 6.40
N ILE A 93 -0.27 -4.30 5.88
CA ILE A 93 -0.57 -2.89 5.56
C ILE A 93 -1.74 -2.77 4.56
N ALA A 94 -1.79 -3.64 3.56
CA ALA A 94 -2.86 -3.63 2.57
C ALA A 94 -4.21 -4.00 3.20
N LEU A 95 -4.25 -5.01 4.06
CA LEU A 95 -5.45 -5.48 4.75
C LEU A 95 -5.95 -4.50 5.82
N ASP A 96 -5.05 -3.83 6.56
CA ASP A 96 -5.43 -2.78 7.50
C ASP A 96 -6.14 -1.62 6.77
N ARG A 97 -5.55 -1.12 5.67
CA ARG A 97 -6.17 -0.08 4.84
C ARG A 97 -7.50 -0.53 4.23
N ALA A 98 -7.60 -1.80 3.85
CA ALA A 98 -8.85 -2.36 3.35
C ALA A 98 -9.91 -2.40 4.46
N GLY A 99 -9.51 -2.71 5.69
CA GLY A 99 -10.35 -2.62 6.88
C GLY A 99 -10.87 -1.20 7.14
N GLU A 100 -10.02 -0.18 7.04
CA GLU A 100 -10.43 1.23 7.18
C GLU A 100 -11.47 1.63 6.12
N MET A 101 -11.26 1.23 4.86
CA MET A 101 -12.26 1.50 3.82
C MET A 101 -13.57 0.75 4.06
N TRP A 102 -13.51 -0.49 4.53
CA TRP A 102 -14.70 -1.24 4.90
C TRP A 102 -15.47 -0.55 6.04
N GLU A 103 -14.76 -0.07 7.06
CA GLU A 103 -15.37 0.69 8.16
C GLU A 103 -16.05 1.96 7.64
N ARG A 104 -15.41 2.69 6.71
CA ARG A 104 -16.02 3.85 6.04
C ARG A 104 -17.33 3.48 5.32
N LEU A 105 -17.36 2.38 4.57
CA LEU A 105 -18.59 1.90 3.91
C LEU A 105 -19.69 1.62 4.95
N VAL A 106 -19.36 0.85 6.00
CA VAL A 106 -20.30 0.48 7.05
C VAL A 106 -20.85 1.71 7.79
N ASN A 107 -20.00 2.69 8.09
CA ASN A 107 -20.40 3.94 8.76
C ASN A 107 -21.34 4.80 7.90
N LEU A 108 -21.32 4.62 6.57
CA LEU A 108 -22.29 5.22 5.65
C LEU A 108 -23.58 4.40 5.51
N GLY A 109 -23.72 3.30 6.25
CA GLY A 109 -24.82 2.34 6.13
C GLY A 109 -24.70 1.42 4.92
N LEU A 110 -23.54 1.38 4.26
CA LEU A 110 -23.29 0.58 3.07
C LEU A 110 -22.68 -0.77 3.47
N GLN A 111 -23.33 -1.86 3.06
CA GLN A 111 -22.84 -3.23 3.30
C GLN A 111 -22.95 -4.10 2.04
N PRO A 112 -22.21 -3.76 0.97
CA PRO A 112 -22.23 -4.55 -0.25
C PRO A 112 -21.67 -5.96 -0.01
N ALA A 113 -22.55 -6.97 -0.04
CA ALA A 113 -22.21 -8.36 0.28
C ALA A 113 -21.04 -8.91 -0.57
N TYR A 114 -21.00 -8.55 -1.85
CA TYR A 114 -19.91 -8.95 -2.76
C TYR A 114 -18.54 -8.43 -2.30
N ILE A 115 -18.45 -7.16 -1.92
CA ILE A 115 -17.21 -6.51 -1.46
C ILE A 115 -16.76 -7.12 -0.11
N ALA A 116 -17.70 -7.43 0.78
CA ALA A 116 -17.40 -8.14 2.03
C ALA A 116 -16.76 -9.51 1.78
N ILE A 117 -17.26 -10.26 0.80
CA ILE A 117 -16.71 -11.57 0.42
C ILE A 117 -15.28 -11.44 -0.11
N ILE A 118 -14.98 -10.42 -0.93
CA ILE A 118 -13.62 -10.20 -1.43
C ILE A 118 -12.65 -9.96 -0.28
N LEU A 119 -13.01 -9.07 0.66
CA LEU A 119 -12.17 -8.78 1.82
C LEU A 119 -11.93 -10.03 2.68
N GLN A 120 -12.96 -10.85 2.89
CA GLN A 120 -12.82 -12.10 3.65
C GLN A 120 -11.89 -13.09 2.94
N LYS A 121 -12.01 -13.23 1.62
CA LYS A 121 -11.10 -14.07 0.82
C LYS A 121 -9.66 -13.57 0.88
N ALA A 122 -9.46 -12.26 0.81
CA ALA A 122 -8.14 -11.66 0.93
C ALA A 122 -7.47 -12.01 2.26
N LYS A 123 -8.23 -11.93 3.37
CA LYS A 123 -7.77 -12.33 4.71
C LYS A 123 -7.41 -13.82 4.78
N SER A 124 -8.30 -14.70 4.32
CA SER A 124 -8.05 -16.16 4.29
C SER A 124 -6.79 -16.51 3.49
N SER A 125 -6.64 -15.88 2.31
CA SER A 125 -5.48 -16.09 1.45
C SER A 125 -4.18 -15.62 2.11
N ALA A 126 -4.20 -14.51 2.86
CA ALA A 126 -3.03 -14.08 3.64
C ALA A 126 -2.68 -15.06 4.77
N GLU A 127 -3.68 -15.55 5.50
CA GLU A 127 -3.52 -16.51 6.61
C GLU A 127 -2.90 -17.82 6.11
N GLU A 128 -3.33 -18.28 4.94
CA GLU A 128 -2.80 -19.47 4.24
C GLU A 128 -1.39 -19.26 3.66
N GLY A 129 -0.88 -18.02 3.65
CA GLY A 129 0.43 -17.66 3.10
C GLY A 129 0.43 -17.38 1.59
N SER A 130 -0.73 -17.26 0.96
CA SER A 130 -0.91 -16.91 -0.46
C SER A 130 -0.88 -15.38 -0.65
N ILE A 131 0.28 -14.76 -0.41
CA ILE A 131 0.44 -13.29 -0.39
C ILE A 131 0.02 -12.62 -1.70
N GLU A 132 0.42 -13.16 -2.85
CA GLU A 132 0.10 -12.58 -4.15
C GLU A 132 -1.41 -12.57 -4.43
N GLU A 133 -2.09 -13.67 -4.11
CA GLU A 133 -3.54 -13.77 -4.25
C GLU A 133 -4.26 -12.81 -3.29
N SER A 134 -3.82 -12.75 -2.03
CA SER A 134 -4.37 -11.80 -1.05
C SER A 134 -4.24 -10.35 -1.53
N LEU A 135 -3.06 -9.94 -2.00
CA LEU A 135 -2.84 -8.58 -2.52
C LEU A 135 -3.71 -8.28 -3.75
N SER A 136 -3.83 -9.24 -4.68
CA SER A 136 -4.73 -9.13 -5.84
C SER A 136 -6.19 -8.94 -5.41
N LEU A 137 -6.65 -9.69 -4.41
CA LEU A 137 -8.00 -9.54 -3.86
C LEU A 137 -8.19 -8.18 -3.16
N VAL A 138 -7.18 -7.66 -2.47
CA VAL A 138 -7.22 -6.31 -1.88
C VAL A 138 -7.32 -5.24 -2.96
N GLU A 139 -6.62 -5.37 -4.08
CA GLU A 139 -6.74 -4.44 -5.21
C GLU A 139 -8.14 -4.43 -5.82
N ILE A 140 -8.74 -5.62 -6.00
CA ILE A 140 -10.13 -5.76 -6.46
C ILE A 140 -11.07 -5.11 -5.44
N PHE A 141 -10.92 -5.41 -4.15
CA PHE A 141 -11.69 -4.78 -3.08
C PHE A 141 -11.63 -3.25 -3.14
N PHE A 142 -10.43 -2.67 -3.32
CA PHE A 142 -10.26 -1.22 -3.43
C PHE A 142 -10.92 -0.61 -4.66
N ARG A 143 -10.86 -1.29 -5.80
CA ARG A 143 -11.54 -0.85 -7.02
C ARG A 143 -13.04 -0.81 -6.80
N GLU A 144 -13.63 -1.94 -6.42
CA GLU A 144 -15.06 -2.09 -6.22
C GLU A 144 -15.58 -1.16 -5.11
N GLY A 145 -14.86 -1.05 -3.99
CA GLY A 145 -15.25 -0.17 -2.90
C GLY A 145 -15.19 1.32 -3.24
N ARG A 146 -14.20 1.76 -4.04
CA ARG A 146 -14.17 3.15 -4.53
C ARG A 146 -15.31 3.43 -5.49
N ASP A 147 -15.59 2.51 -6.41
CA ASP A 147 -16.68 2.67 -7.37
C ASP A 147 -18.03 2.75 -6.63
N TYR A 148 -18.23 1.89 -5.62
CA TYR A 148 -19.42 1.90 -4.79
C TYR A 148 -19.58 3.20 -3.98
N LEU A 149 -18.50 3.68 -3.35
CA LEU A 149 -18.50 4.98 -2.65
C LEU A 149 -18.81 6.13 -3.61
N ASN A 150 -18.21 6.11 -4.81
CA ASN A 150 -18.42 7.14 -5.80
C ASN A 150 -19.88 7.20 -6.24
N GLN A 151 -20.50 6.06 -6.54
CA GLN A 151 -21.92 5.96 -6.88
C GLN A 151 -22.81 6.50 -5.76
N PHE A 152 -22.56 6.08 -4.52
CA PHE A 152 -23.30 6.59 -3.35
C PHE A 152 -23.19 8.11 -3.23
N TYR A 153 -22.00 8.68 -3.43
CA TYR A 153 -21.81 10.13 -3.36
C TYR A 153 -22.45 10.87 -4.53
N LEU A 154 -22.46 10.28 -5.73
CA LEU A 154 -23.17 10.86 -6.88
C LEU A 154 -24.68 10.90 -6.60
N GLU A 155 -25.28 9.84 -6.08
CA GLU A 155 -26.71 9.82 -5.72
C GLU A 155 -27.05 10.92 -4.70
N GLN A 156 -26.26 11.03 -3.64
CA GLN A 156 -26.41 12.07 -2.63
C GLN A 156 -26.23 13.47 -3.21
N ALA A 157 -25.24 13.65 -4.10
CA ALA A 157 -24.97 14.94 -4.73
C ALA A 157 -26.11 15.34 -5.65
N HIS A 158 -26.68 14.40 -6.41
CA HIS A 158 -27.81 14.64 -7.29
C HIS A 158 -29.00 15.24 -6.54
N ILE A 159 -29.39 14.64 -5.41
CA ILE A 159 -30.51 15.11 -4.57
C ILE A 159 -30.29 16.57 -4.12
N LEU A 160 -29.08 16.88 -3.64
CA LEU A 160 -28.75 18.23 -3.18
C LEU A 160 -28.64 19.23 -4.34
N LEU A 161 -28.12 18.80 -5.48
CA LEU A 161 -28.06 19.62 -6.69
C LEU A 161 -29.46 20.05 -7.14
N GLU A 162 -30.42 19.12 -7.22
CA GLU A 162 -31.81 19.46 -7.56
C GLU A 162 -32.43 20.43 -6.53
N THR A 163 -32.16 20.21 -5.25
CA THR A 163 -32.67 21.07 -4.17
C THR A 163 -32.15 22.50 -4.28
N VAL A 164 -30.85 22.67 -4.55
CA VAL A 164 -30.23 23.99 -4.73
C VAL A 164 -30.65 24.62 -6.06
N ARG A 165 -30.77 23.82 -7.14
CA ARG A 165 -31.22 24.29 -8.45
C ARG A 165 -32.61 24.94 -8.40
N ASN A 166 -33.54 24.33 -7.66
CA ASN A 166 -34.88 24.88 -7.48
C ASN A 166 -34.90 26.25 -6.76
N ASN A 167 -33.81 26.60 -6.07
CA ASN A 167 -33.65 27.88 -5.35
C ASN A 167 -32.53 28.75 -5.94
N GLN A 168 -32.09 28.46 -7.18
CA GLN A 168 -30.90 29.05 -7.77
C GLN A 168 -30.97 30.58 -7.91
N SER A 169 -32.17 31.15 -8.07
CA SER A 169 -32.41 32.59 -8.16
C SER A 169 -31.98 33.38 -6.91
N HIS A 170 -31.83 32.70 -5.77
CA HIS A 170 -31.42 33.31 -4.49
C HIS A 170 -29.92 33.22 -4.23
N LEU A 171 -29.15 32.60 -5.13
CA LEU A 171 -27.70 32.47 -4.96
C LEU A 171 -26.97 33.76 -5.36
N ASN A 172 -26.02 34.19 -4.54
CA ASN A 172 -25.05 35.21 -4.93
C ASN A 172 -23.98 34.64 -5.88
N THR A 173 -23.14 35.50 -6.44
CA THR A 173 -22.11 35.11 -7.43
C THR A 173 -21.17 34.00 -6.93
N ASN A 174 -20.72 34.06 -5.67
CA ASN A 174 -19.80 33.06 -5.12
C ASN A 174 -20.51 31.71 -4.89
N GLN A 175 -21.76 31.75 -4.46
CA GLN A 175 -22.60 30.56 -4.29
C GLN A 175 -22.93 29.91 -5.63
N LEU A 176 -23.24 30.71 -6.66
CA LEU A 176 -23.48 30.23 -8.01
C LEU A 176 -22.23 29.55 -8.61
N ALA A 177 -21.04 30.14 -8.42
CA ALA A 177 -19.80 29.52 -8.86
C ALA A 177 -19.53 28.17 -8.16
N THR A 178 -19.81 28.08 -6.85
CA THR A 178 -19.68 26.82 -6.11
C THR A 178 -20.68 25.77 -6.60
N PHE A 179 -21.92 26.18 -6.87
CA PHE A 179 -22.95 25.31 -7.43
C PHE A 179 -22.52 24.75 -8.80
N GLN A 180 -22.04 25.62 -9.70
CA GLN A 180 -21.54 25.21 -11.02
C GLN A 180 -20.34 24.26 -10.92
N ALA A 181 -19.41 24.50 -9.99
CA ALA A 181 -18.30 23.60 -9.75
C ALA A 181 -18.78 22.21 -9.28
N ALA A 182 -19.81 22.16 -8.42
CA ALA A 182 -20.42 20.91 -8.00
C ALA A 182 -21.11 20.17 -9.16
N GLU A 183 -21.83 20.88 -10.03
CA GLU A 183 -22.44 20.31 -11.24
C GLU A 183 -21.38 19.74 -12.19
N LEU A 184 -20.27 20.46 -12.40
CA LEU A 184 -19.15 19.99 -13.23
C LEU A 184 -18.47 18.76 -12.61
N ALA A 185 -18.29 18.72 -11.29
CA ALA A 185 -17.76 17.54 -10.60
C ALA A 185 -18.70 16.33 -10.74
N TYR A 186 -20.01 16.55 -10.59
CA TYR A 186 -21.03 15.52 -10.76
C TYR A 186 -21.05 14.96 -12.19
N GLN A 187 -21.05 15.83 -13.20
CA GLN A 187 -21.00 15.44 -14.62
C GLN A 187 -19.71 14.70 -14.99
N ALA A 188 -18.61 14.99 -14.29
CA ALA A 188 -17.35 14.29 -14.45
C ALA A 188 -17.26 13.00 -13.60
N GLU A 189 -18.37 12.54 -13.03
CA GLU A 189 -18.46 11.34 -12.18
C GLU A 189 -17.54 11.38 -10.94
N ARG A 190 -17.19 12.59 -10.46
CA ARG A 190 -16.39 12.80 -9.24
C ARG A 190 -17.31 12.97 -8.04
N GLY A 191 -17.92 11.88 -7.59
CA GLY A 191 -18.97 11.87 -6.57
C GLY A 191 -18.56 12.53 -5.25
N GLU A 192 -17.40 12.17 -4.69
CA GLU A 192 -16.90 12.73 -3.43
C GLU A 192 -16.69 14.25 -3.49
N GLU A 193 -16.16 14.76 -4.60
CA GLU A 193 -15.96 16.18 -4.82
C GLU A 193 -17.31 16.90 -4.98
N ALA A 194 -18.19 16.34 -5.81
CA ALA A 194 -19.53 16.87 -6.05
C ALA A 194 -20.32 17.00 -4.74
N ILE A 195 -20.36 15.94 -3.93
CA ILE A 195 -21.10 15.94 -2.67
C ILE A 195 -20.51 16.92 -1.65
N ASN A 196 -19.19 17.04 -1.57
CA ASN A 196 -18.55 17.95 -0.63
C ASN A 196 -18.82 19.42 -1.00
N LEU A 197 -18.76 19.77 -2.28
CA LEU A 197 -19.08 21.11 -2.75
C LEU A 197 -20.55 21.46 -2.49
N ILE A 198 -21.48 20.59 -2.91
CA ILE A 198 -22.91 20.90 -2.83
C ILE A 198 -23.45 20.85 -1.41
N ARG A 199 -22.97 19.93 -0.56
CA ARG A 199 -23.36 19.86 0.86
C ARG A 199 -22.93 21.11 1.63
N ASN A 200 -21.70 21.58 1.39
CA ASN A 200 -21.21 22.81 2.03
C ASN A 200 -22.03 24.03 1.62
N LEU A 201 -22.40 24.13 0.33
CA LEU A 201 -23.29 25.18 -0.15
C LEU A 201 -24.68 25.06 0.49
N HIS A 202 -25.28 23.87 0.46
CA HIS A 202 -26.60 23.62 1.01
C HIS A 202 -26.70 23.96 2.51
N ASN A 203 -25.73 23.52 3.32
CA ASN A 203 -25.68 23.80 4.76
C ASN A 203 -25.60 25.31 5.05
N ARG A 204 -24.84 26.07 4.24
CA ARG A 204 -24.75 27.52 4.38
C ARG A 204 -26.08 28.21 4.04
N LEU A 205 -26.81 27.70 3.06
CA LEU A 205 -28.13 28.24 2.70
C LEU A 205 -29.15 27.96 3.80
N GLN A 206 -29.13 26.77 4.41
CA GLN A 206 -30.01 26.44 5.53
C GLN A 206 -29.72 27.27 6.78
N ALA A 207 -28.45 27.57 7.09
CA ALA A 207 -28.07 28.36 8.26
C ALA A 207 -28.54 29.83 8.22
N ILE A 208 -29.06 30.30 7.07
CA ILE A 208 -29.54 31.68 6.89
C ILE A 208 -31.07 31.76 7.09
N ILE A 209 -31.78 30.63 7.17
CA ILE A 209 -33.23 30.56 7.36
C ILE A 209 -33.51 30.27 8.86
N PRO A 210 -34.10 31.22 9.61
CA PRO A 210 -34.42 31.03 11.03
C PRO A 210 -35.58 30.05 11.28
#